data_AF-A0A9W7CRA1-F1
#
_entry.id   AF-A0A9W7CRA1-F1
#
_cell.length_a   1.000
_cell.length_b   1.000
_cell.length_c   1.000
_cell.angle_alpha   90.00
_cell.angle_beta   90.00
_cell.angle_gamma   90.00
#
_symmetry.space_group_name_H-M   'P 1'
#
loop_
_entity.id
_entity.type
_entity.pdbx_description
1 polymer ?
#
loop_
_entity_poly.entity_id
_entity_poly.type
_entity_poly.pdbx_seq_one_letter_code
_entity_poly.pdbx_strand_id
1 'polypeptide(L)'
;MESIRTRLVDHARTSVVYVPPGVTGLAQPMDIAVMKPFKDRLKDLYIKVVIENGIFTGAAQKRRHIAASVLQEWDEVDGGSICTGFLKAGLIATGPRDERGLFAAPTPASEGVVDEL
;
A
#
# COMPACT_ATOMS: atom_id res chain seq x y z
N MET A 1 21.08 -19.30 -6.48
CA MET A 1 20.35 -18.29 -5.69
C MET A 1 19.13 -17.90 -6.50
N GLU A 2 17.94 -18.14 -5.97
CA GLU A 2 16.69 -17.81 -6.64
C GLU A 2 16.48 -16.29 -6.63
N SER A 3 16.02 -15.71 -7.74
CA SER A 3 15.68 -14.28 -7.77
C SER A 3 14.31 -14.05 -7.12
N ILE A 4 14.09 -12.86 -6.53
CA ILE A 4 12.76 -12.49 -5.99
C ILE A 4 11.68 -12.61 -7.07
N ARG A 5 12.01 -12.26 -8.33
CA ARG A 5 11.07 -12.39 -9.45
C ARG A 5 10.65 -13.84 -9.68
N THR A 6 11.62 -14.76 -9.73
CA THR A 6 11.38 -16.20 -9.88
C THR A 6 10.44 -16.69 -8.77
N ARG A 7 10.72 -16.32 -7.52
CA ARG A 7 9.89 -16.70 -6.38
C ARG A 7 8.46 -16.17 -6.48
N LEU A 8 8.28 -14.93 -6.90
CA LEU A 8 6.94 -14.33 -7.05
C LEU A 8 6.13 -15.00 -8.17
N VAL A 9 6.76 -15.28 -9.31
CA VAL A 9 6.10 -15.86 -10.48
C VAL A 9 5.80 -17.35 -10.25
N ASP A 10 6.80 -18.12 -9.85
CA ASP A 10 6.74 -19.58 -9.84
C ASP A 10 6.10 -20.13 -8.56
N HIS A 11 6.21 -19.42 -7.44
CA HIS A 11 5.74 -19.89 -6.13
C HIS A 11 4.59 -19.06 -5.53
N ALA A 12 4.42 -17.80 -5.94
CA ALA A 12 3.37 -16.92 -5.40
C ALA A 12 2.29 -16.52 -6.43
N ARG A 13 2.28 -17.13 -7.63
CA ARG A 13 1.28 -16.88 -8.69
C ARG A 13 1.08 -15.39 -8.98
N THR A 14 2.16 -14.61 -8.90
CA THR A 14 2.14 -13.16 -9.01
C THR A 14 2.78 -12.73 -10.32
N SER A 15 2.10 -11.86 -11.08
CA SER A 15 2.71 -11.17 -12.22
C SER A 15 3.56 -9.99 -11.74
N VAL A 16 4.78 -9.86 -12.27
CA VAL A 16 5.70 -8.78 -11.92
C VAL A 16 5.81 -7.80 -13.09
N VAL A 17 5.47 -6.54 -12.83
CA VAL A 17 5.59 -5.45 -13.81
C VAL A 17 6.89 -4.70 -13.59
N TYR A 18 7.61 -4.44 -14.68
CA TYR A 18 8.82 -3.62 -14.64
C TYR A 18 8.46 -2.13 -14.57
N VAL A 19 9.05 -1.42 -13.61
CA VAL A 19 8.96 0.04 -13.49
C VAL A 19 10.33 0.63 -13.86
N PRO A 20 10.43 1.45 -14.93
CA PRO A 20 11.69 2.07 -15.29
C PRO A 20 12.20 3.03 -14.19
N PRO A 21 13.52 3.25 -14.10
CA PRO A 21 14.07 4.24 -13.17
C PRO A 21 13.60 5.65 -13.52
N GLY A 22 13.40 6.49 -12.50
CA GLY A 22 13.07 7.91 -12.66
C GLY A 22 11.62 8.23 -13.01
N VAL A 23 10.74 7.22 -13.16
CA VAL A 23 9.32 7.41 -13.52
C VAL A 23 8.35 6.93 -12.45
N THR A 24 8.78 6.81 -11.18
CA THR A 24 7.93 6.27 -10.11
C THR A 24 6.66 7.11 -9.90
N GLY A 25 6.76 8.43 -9.99
CA GLY A 25 5.60 9.34 -9.95
C GLY A 25 4.61 9.22 -11.12
N LEU A 26 4.89 8.36 -12.12
CA LEU A 26 4.00 8.07 -13.26
C LEU A 26 3.59 6.60 -13.32
N ALA A 27 4.43 5.68 -12.84
CA ALA A 27 4.25 4.25 -13.01
C ALA A 27 4.05 3.47 -11.68
N GLN A 28 4.25 4.11 -10.53
CA GLN A 28 4.00 3.48 -9.23
C GLN A 28 2.73 4.05 -8.60
N PRO A 29 1.66 3.24 -8.44
CA PRO A 29 0.37 3.69 -7.92
C PRO A 29 0.44 4.48 -6.62
N MET A 30 1.28 4.01 -5.69
CA MET A 30 1.46 4.64 -4.39
C MET A 30 2.07 6.04 -4.53
N ASP A 31 3.11 6.20 -5.35
CA ASP A 31 3.75 7.50 -5.56
C ASP A 31 2.82 8.49 -6.28
N ILE A 32 1.99 8.00 -7.19
CA ILE A 32 1.03 8.83 -7.95
C ILE A 32 -0.06 9.40 -7.04
N ALA A 33 -0.66 8.58 -6.18
CA ALA A 33 -1.91 8.92 -5.51
C ALA A 33 -1.82 9.06 -4.00
N VAL A 34 -0.87 8.38 -3.34
CA VAL A 34 -0.85 8.25 -1.87
C VAL A 34 0.34 8.98 -1.25
N MET A 35 1.55 8.78 -1.77
CA MET A 35 2.77 9.12 -1.03
C MET A 35 2.95 10.60 -0.78
N LYS A 36 2.58 11.48 -1.73
CA LYS A 36 2.69 12.93 -1.52
C LYS A 36 1.78 13.42 -0.40
N PRO A 37 0.43 13.30 -0.50
CA PRO A 37 -0.45 13.79 0.56
C PRO A 37 -0.17 13.09 1.91
N PHE A 38 0.20 11.81 1.89
CA PHE A 38 0.58 11.08 3.10
C PHE A 38 1.83 11.67 3.79
N LYS A 39 2.90 11.95 3.03
CA LYS A 39 4.12 12.56 3.58
C LYS A 39 3.90 13.99 4.06
N ASP A 40 3.07 14.76 3.35
CA ASP A 40 2.72 16.13 3.73
C ASP A 40 2.00 16.12 5.09
N ARG A 41 1.01 15.25 5.30
CA ARG A 41 0.31 15.12 6.59
C ARG A 41 1.21 14.63 7.72
N LEU A 42 2.08 13.64 7.47
CA LEU A 42 3.07 13.20 8.45
C LEU A 42 4.01 14.33 8.89
N LYS A 43 4.40 15.18 7.95
CA LYS A 43 5.23 16.36 8.24
C LYS A 43 4.47 17.35 9.13
N ASP A 44 3.19 17.60 8.83
CA ASP A 44 2.36 18.49 9.63
C ASP A 44 2.15 17.98 11.07
N LEU A 45 1.87 16.69 11.23
CA LEU A 45 1.79 16.04 12.55
C LEU A 45 3.10 16.15 13.33
N TYR A 46 4.22 15.87 12.67
CA TYR A 46 5.54 15.97 13.29
C TYR A 46 5.84 17.39 13.76
N ILE A 47 5.58 18.40 12.91
CA ILE A 47 5.79 19.81 13.24
C ILE A 47 4.91 20.21 14.42
N LYS A 48 3.62 19.86 14.39
CA LYS A 48 2.67 20.16 15.47
C LYS A 48 3.17 19.63 16.81
N VAL A 49 3.60 18.38 16.85
CA VAL A 49 4.11 17.74 18.09
C VAL A 49 5.38 18.42 18.60
N VAL A 50 6.29 18.81 17.71
CA VAL A 50 7.51 19.51 18.12
C VAL A 50 7.21 20.91 18.64
N ILE A 51 6.21 21.61 18.08
CA ILE A 51 5.76 22.91 18.56
C ILE A 51 5.09 22.78 19.95
N GLU A 52 4.21 21.80 20.13
CA GLU A 52 3.41 21.64 21.35
C GLU A 52 4.20 21.01 22.51
N ASN A 53 5.03 20.00 22.23
CA ASN A 53 5.68 19.17 23.25
C ASN A 53 7.21 19.34 23.29
N GLY A 54 7.77 20.17 22.39
CA GLY A 54 9.20 20.36 22.24
C GLY A 54 9.90 19.26 21.44
N ILE A 55 11.23 19.37 21.33
CA ILE A 55 12.05 18.45 20.55
C ILE A 55 12.17 17.10 21.26
N PHE A 56 12.08 16.00 20.51
CA PHE A 56 12.33 14.65 21.02
C PHE A 56 13.71 14.52 21.66
N THR A 57 13.78 13.96 22.87
CA THR A 57 15.03 13.81 23.62
C THR A 57 15.74 12.48 23.35
N GLY A 58 15.07 11.54 22.69
CA GLY A 58 15.62 10.22 22.40
C GLY A 58 15.14 9.61 21.09
N ALA A 59 16.03 8.86 20.44
CA ALA A 59 15.73 8.20 19.16
C ALA A 59 14.58 7.19 19.27
N ALA A 60 14.45 6.48 20.40
CA ALA A 60 13.36 5.55 20.64
C ALA A 60 12.00 6.26 20.73
N GLN A 61 11.94 7.40 21.43
CA GLN A 61 10.75 8.22 21.54
C GLN A 61 10.32 8.76 20.17
N LYS A 62 11.27 9.33 19.41
CA LYS A 62 11.03 9.83 18.05
C LYS A 62 10.49 8.74 17.13
N ARG A 63 11.09 7.54 17.13
CA ARG A 63 10.62 6.40 16.31
C ARG A 63 9.21 5.95 16.70
N ARG A 64 8.91 5.87 18.00
CA ARG A 64 7.56 5.50 18.48
C ARG A 64 6.52 6.51 18.00
N HIS A 65 6.83 7.80 18.08
CA HIS A 65 5.94 8.85 17.61
C HIS A 65 5.71 8.77 16.10
N ILE A 66 6.78 8.68 15.31
CA ILE A 66 6.67 8.54 13.84
C ILE A 66 5.86 7.30 13.47
N ALA A 67 6.09 6.16 14.13
CA ALA A 67 5.33 4.94 13.87
C ALA A 67 3.83 5.12 14.18
N ALA A 68 3.49 5.76 15.30
CA ALA A 68 2.10 6.07 15.64
C ALA A 68 1.45 7.00 14.62
N SER A 69 2.14 8.05 14.17
CA SER A 69 1.65 8.96 13.12
C SER A 69 1.47 8.25 11.79
N VAL A 70 2.36 7.34 11.41
CA VAL A 70 2.24 6.53 10.18
C VAL A 70 0.98 5.66 10.24
N LEU A 71 0.70 5.02 11.37
CA LEU A 71 -0.51 4.20 11.52
C LEU A 71 -1.78 5.06 11.43
N GLN A 72 -1.82 6.17 12.18
CA GLN A 72 -2.94 7.09 12.15
C GLN A 72 -3.20 7.63 10.73
N GLU A 73 -2.17 8.10 10.04
CA GLU A 73 -2.33 8.64 8.69
C GLU A 73 -2.68 7.57 7.66
N TRP A 74 -2.32 6.31 7.91
CA TRP A 74 -2.63 5.19 7.02
C TRP A 74 -4.12 4.85 7.07
N ASP A 75 -4.71 4.90 8.27
CA ASP A 75 -6.16 4.70 8.45
C ASP A 75 -6.99 5.77 7.74
N GLU A 76 -6.42 6.96 7.53
CA GLU A 76 -7.04 8.07 6.79
C GLU A 76 -6.82 8.00 5.27
N VAL A 77 -6.07 7.01 4.76
CA VAL A 77 -5.90 6.82 3.31
C VAL A 77 -7.17 6.23 2.72
N ASP A 78 -7.87 7.03 1.92
CA ASP A 78 -9.03 6.59 1.16
C ASP A 78 -8.67 5.47 0.15
N GLY A 79 -9.40 4.36 0.21
CA GLY A 79 -9.25 3.24 -0.72
C GLY A 79 -9.50 3.65 -2.19
N GLY A 80 -10.39 4.61 -2.43
CA GLY A 80 -10.63 5.17 -3.77
C GLY A 80 -9.39 5.84 -4.37
N SER A 81 -8.59 6.50 -3.54
CA SER A 81 -7.31 7.09 -3.93
C SER A 81 -6.29 6.03 -4.34
N ILE A 82 -6.24 4.89 -3.63
CA ILE A 82 -5.40 3.74 -4.02
C ILE A 82 -5.82 3.22 -5.39
N CYS A 83 -7.12 2.93 -5.58
CA CYS A 83 -7.64 2.47 -6.88
C CYS A 83 -7.32 3.45 -8.01
N THR A 84 -7.49 4.75 -7.77
CA THR A 84 -7.14 5.82 -8.73
C THR A 84 -5.65 5.80 -9.08
N GLY A 85 -4.77 5.56 -8.10
CA GLY A 85 -3.34 5.40 -8.34
C GLY A 85 -3.03 4.24 -9.29
N PHE A 86 -3.68 3.09 -9.11
CA PHE A 86 -3.50 1.93 -9.99
C PHE A 86 -3.96 2.22 -11.42
N LEU A 87 -5.12 2.84 -11.58
CA LEU A 87 -5.65 3.24 -12.88
C LEU A 87 -4.72 4.23 -13.60
N LYS A 88 -4.23 5.26 -12.88
CA LYS A 88 -3.30 6.26 -13.44
C LYS A 88 -1.94 5.67 -13.82
N ALA A 89 -1.48 4.65 -13.09
CA ALA A 89 -0.26 3.90 -13.42
C ALA A 89 -0.43 2.96 -14.63
N GLY A 90 -1.63 2.84 -15.20
CA GLY A 90 -1.93 1.86 -16.25
C GLY A 90 -1.95 0.41 -15.74
N LEU A 91 -2.00 0.21 -14.41
CA LEU A 91 -2.05 -1.10 -13.78
C LEU A 91 -3.50 -1.50 -13.54
N ILE A 92 -4.12 -2.04 -14.58
CA ILE A 92 -5.50 -2.52 -14.53
C ILE A 92 -5.50 -3.98 -14.08
N ALA A 93 -6.29 -4.30 -13.06
CA ALA A 93 -6.48 -5.68 -12.63
C ALA A 93 -7.01 -6.53 -13.80
N THR A 94 -6.22 -7.50 -14.25
CA THR A 94 -6.63 -8.51 -15.23
C THR A 94 -7.17 -9.70 -14.47
N GLY A 95 -8.49 -9.76 -14.31
CA GLY A 95 -9.21 -10.91 -13.78
C GLY A 95 -10.65 -10.93 -14.29
N PRO A 96 -11.44 -11.97 -13.97
CA PRO A 96 -12.81 -12.07 -14.43
C PRO A 96 -13.59 -10.85 -13.96
N ARG A 97 -14.39 -10.28 -14.85
CA ARG A 97 -15.25 -9.14 -14.57
C ARG A 97 -16.70 -9.54 -14.78
N ASP A 98 -17.60 -9.00 -13.97
CA ASP A 98 -19.03 -9.13 -14.21
C ASP A 98 -19.48 -8.26 -15.39
N GLU A 99 -20.77 -8.35 -15.75
CA GLU A 99 -21.39 -7.56 -16.83
C GLU A 99 -21.32 -6.03 -16.58
N ARG A 100 -21.03 -5.61 -15.33
CA ARG A 100 -20.87 -4.20 -14.93
C ARG A 100 -19.40 -3.76 -14.93
N GLY A 101 -18.48 -4.65 -15.31
CA GLY A 101 -17.05 -4.38 -15.38
C GLY A 101 -16.32 -4.41 -14.03
N LEU A 102 -16.98 -4.84 -12.95
CA LEU A 102 -16.40 -4.97 -11.62
C LEU A 102 -15.63 -6.29 -11.51
N PHE A 103 -14.58 -6.31 -10.68
CA PHE A 103 -13.80 -7.53 -10.46
C PHE A 103 -14.66 -8.58 -9.77
N ALA A 104 -14.83 -9.73 -10.41
CA ALA A 104 -15.63 -10.85 -9.93
C ALA A 104 -14.73 -12.07 -9.79
N ALA A 105 -14.02 -12.17 -8.67
CA ALA A 105 -13.41 -13.44 -8.30
C ALA A 105 -14.48 -14.33 -7.67
N PRO A 106 -14.52 -15.64 -8.01
CA PRO A 106 -15.37 -16.57 -7.28
C PRO A 106 -14.99 -16.53 -5.80
N THR A 107 -15.99 -16.45 -4.92
CA THR A 107 -15.77 -16.60 -3.48
C THR A 107 -15.04 -17.93 -3.27
N PRO A 108 -13.86 -17.95 -2.61
CA PRO A 108 -13.22 -19.21 -2.30
C PRO A 108 -14.23 -20.07 -1.52
N ALA A 109 -14.32 -21.35 -1.88
CA ALA A 109 -15.12 -22.29 -1.10
C ALA A 109 -14.70 -22.15 0.36
N SER A 110 -15.66 -21.98 1.27
CA SER A 110 -15.37 -21.96 2.70
C SER A 110 -14.48 -23.16 3.00
N GLU A 111 -13.26 -22.94 3.49
CA GLU A 111 -12.42 -24.02 3.97
C GLU A 111 -13.27 -24.80 4.96
N GLY A 112 -13.56 -26.06 4.60
CA GLY A 112 -14.32 -26.93 5.47
C GLY A 112 -13.61 -26.96 6.81
N VAL A 113 -14.33 -26.61 7.87
CA VAL A 113 -13.94 -26.98 9.23
C VAL A 113 -13.66 -28.48 9.17
N VAL A 114 -12.40 -28.86 9.31
CA VAL A 114 -12.05 -30.25 9.55
C VAL A 114 -12.55 -30.54 10.97
N ASP A 115 -13.68 -31.23 11.08
CA ASP A 115 -14.08 -31.84 12.34
C ASP A 115 -12.99 -32.85 12.70
N GLU A 116 -12.27 -32.57 13.79
CA GLU A 116 -11.32 -33.49 14.40
C GLU A 116 -12.09 -34.74 14.85
N LEU A 117 -11.77 -35.89 14.25
CA LEU A 117 -12.17 -37.22 14.73
C LEU A 117 -11.17 -37.73 15.76
#